data_AF-A0A8T4Y244-F1
#
_entry.id   AF-A0A8T4Y244-F1
#
_cell.length_a   1.000
_cell.length_b   1.000
_cell.length_c   1.000
_cell.angle_alpha   90.00
_cell.angle_beta   90.00
_cell.angle_gamma   90.00
#
_symmetry.space_group_name_H-M   'P 1'
#
loop_
_entity.id
_entity.type
_entity.pdbx_description
1 polymer ?
#
loop_
_entity_poly.entity_id
_entity_poly.type
_entity_poly.pdbx_seq_one_letter_code
_entity_poly.pdbx_strand_id
1 'polypeptide(L)' 'MKIAEDSTCPVCLNPILTSALGEVYVSICPFCLSVFHARCLRIWTEEDGYKCPNCGRRFKSA' A
#
# COMPACT_ATOMS: atom_id res chain seq x y z
N MET A 1 -2.18 -17.72 14.96
CA MET A 1 -1.53 -16.77 14.02
C MET A 1 -2.11 -15.40 14.33
N LYS A 2 -1.37 -14.54 15.04
CA LYS A 2 -1.82 -13.18 15.36
C LYS A 2 -1.36 -12.28 14.23
N ILE A 3 -2.32 -11.77 13.46
CA ILE A 3 -2.11 -10.72 12.47
C ILE A 3 -1.68 -9.50 13.29
N ALA A 4 -0.49 -8.96 13.04
CA ALA A 4 0.04 -7.86 13.81
C ALA A 4 -0.86 -6.62 13.62
N GLU A 5 -1.45 -6.20 14.73
CA GLU A 5 -1.76 -4.84 15.17
C GLU A 5 -1.22 -3.75 14.22
N ASP A 6 -2.15 -2.96 13.66
CA ASP A 6 -1.92 -1.63 13.07
C ASP A 6 -0.86 -1.51 11.96
N SER A 7 -1.13 -2.08 10.78
CA SER A 7 -0.38 -1.74 9.57
C SER A 7 -0.62 -0.27 9.19
N THR A 8 0.32 0.64 9.43
CA THR A 8 0.17 2.07 9.08
C THR A 8 0.55 2.36 7.63
N CYS A 9 -0.25 3.16 6.93
CA CYS A 9 0.08 3.57 5.56
C CYS A 9 1.20 4.61 5.58
N PRO A 10 2.36 4.36 4.95
CA PRO A 10 3.50 5.30 4.99
C PRO A 10 3.29 6.58 4.16
N VAL A 11 2.21 6.67 3.38
CA VAL A 11 1.89 7.86 2.58
C VAL A 11 1.08 8.88 3.38
N CYS A 12 0.03 8.43 4.07
CA CYS A 12 -0.87 9.31 4.82
C CYS A 12 -0.73 9.17 6.33
N LEU A 13 0.14 8.28 6.81
CA LEU A 13 0.42 8.00 8.23
C LEU A 13 -0.80 7.57 9.05
N ASN A 14 -1.90 7.19 8.38
CA ASN A 14 -3.09 6.66 9.04
C ASN A 14 -3.05 5.12 9.08
N PRO A 15 -3.62 4.51 10.13
CA PRO A 15 -3.71 3.06 10.23
C PRO A 15 -4.55 2.49 9.09
N ILE A 16 -4.07 1.39 8.51
CA ILE A 16 -4.81 0.60 7.52
C ILE A 16 -5.69 -0.35 8.30
N LEU A 17 -6.90 0.12 8.61
CA LEU A 17 -7.92 -0.67 9.27
C LEU A 17 -8.43 -1.75 8.29
N THR A 18 -7.93 -2.97 8.44
CA THR A 18 -8.48 -4.18 7.81
C THR A 18 -9.65 -4.67 8.65
N SER A 19 -10.66 -3.82 8.82
CA SER A 19 -11.87 -4.19 9.56
C SER A 19 -12.57 -5.35 8.85
N ALA A 20 -12.92 -6.40 9.59
CA ALA A 20 -13.46 -7.68 9.11
C ALA A 20 -14.76 -7.62 8.28
N LEU A 21 -15.32 -6.42 8.06
CA LEU A 21 -16.58 -6.18 7.33
C LEU A 21 -16.45 -5.14 6.20
N GLY A 22 -15.26 -4.62 5.92
CA GLY A 22 -15.06 -3.61 4.89
C GLY A 22 -13.77 -3.85 4.14
N GLU A 23 -13.89 -4.42 2.94
CA GLU A 23 -12.79 -4.64 2.00
C GLU A 23 -12.11 -3.31 1.64
N VAL A 24 -11.15 -2.90 2.45
CA VAL A 24 -10.20 -1.87 2.06
C VAL A 24 -9.24 -2.55 1.09
N TYR A 25 -9.36 -2.21 -0.19
CA TYR A 25 -8.37 -2.60 -1.19
C TYR A 25 -6.99 -2.10 -0.73
N VAL A 26 -6.18 -3.03 -0.26
CA VAL A 26 -4.80 -2.77 0.12
C VAL A 26 -3.89 -3.21 -1.02
N SER A 27 -2.93 -2.36 -1.35
CA SER A 27 -1.90 -2.72 -2.31
C SER A 27 -0.61 -2.96 -1.57
N ILE A 28 0.08 -4.05 -1.93
CA ILE A 28 1.32 -4.48 -1.29
C ILE A 28 2.45 -4.34 -2.30
N CYS A 29 3.54 -3.70 -1.91
CA CYS A 29 4.74 -3.71 -2.73
C CYS A 29 5.42 -5.09 -2.65
N PRO A 30 5.63 -5.82 -3.77
CA PRO A 30 6.25 -7.14 -3.75
C PRO A 30 7.74 -7.10 -3.37
N PHE A 31 8.34 -5.92 -3.33
CA PHE A 31 9.77 -5.76 -3.04
C PHE A 31 10.07 -5.45 -1.57
N CYS A 32 9.28 -4.56 -0.93
CA CYS A 32 9.48 -4.17 0.46
C CYS A 32 8.33 -4.57 1.38
N LEU A 33 7.30 -5.23 0.85
CA LEU A 33 6.13 -5.74 1.56
C LEU A 33 5.32 -4.67 2.31
N SER A 34 5.57 -3.39 2.02
CA SER A 34 4.80 -2.30 2.59
C SER A 34 3.37 -2.32 2.05
N VAL A 35 2.44 -2.06 2.94
CA VAL A 35 1.00 -2.03 2.66
C VAL A 35 0.56 -0.57 2.52
N PHE A 36 -0.29 -0.30 1.54
CA PHE A 36 -0.80 1.02 1.24
C PHE A 36 -2.32 0.96 1.02
N HIS A 37 -3.02 2.05 1.33
CA HIS A 37 -4.39 2.23 0.85
C HIS A 37 -4.38 2.29 -0.68
N ALA A 38 -5.33 1.63 -1.36
CA ALA A 38 -5.46 1.72 -2.82
C ALA A 38 -5.54 3.18 -3.31
N ARG A 39 -6.26 4.07 -2.61
CA ARG A 39 -6.30 5.50 -2.94
C ARG A 39 -4.93 6.16 -2.82
N CYS A 40 -4.18 5.83 -1.77
CA CYS A 40 -2.84 6.37 -1.59
C CYS A 40 -1.88 5.86 -2.64
N LEU A 41 -2.06 4.62 -3.15
CA LEU A 41 -1.23 4.06 -4.22
C LEU A 41 -1.62 4.62 -5.61
N ARG A 42 -2.90 4.92 -5.82
CA ARG A 42 -3.46 5.36 -7.10
C ARG A 42 -2.71 6.55 -7.72
N ILE A 43 -2.38 7.54 -6.90
CA ILE A 43 -1.58 8.72 -7.29
C ILE A 43 -0.21 8.29 -7.86
N TRP A 44 0.44 7.29 -7.26
CA TRP A 44 1.77 6.82 -7.69
C TRP A 44 1.73 5.90 -8.91
N THR A 45 0.64 5.14 -9.08
CA THR A 45 0.44 4.30 -10.26
C THR A 45 0.09 5.12 -11.50
N GLU A 46 -0.70 6.20 -11.35
CA GLU A 46 -1.12 7.04 -12.47
C GLU A 46 -0.10 8.13 -12.83
N GLU A 47 0.62 8.71 -11.86
CA GLU A 47 1.49 9.88 -12.12
C GLU A 47 3.01 9.56 -12.14
N ASP A 48 3.50 8.57 -11.37
CA ASP A 48 4.95 8.32 -11.22
C ASP A 48 5.47 7.09 -11.99
N GLY A 49 4.60 6.49 -12.83
CA GLY A 49 4.93 5.29 -13.60
C GLY A 49 5.12 4.06 -12.70
N TYR A 50 4.16 3.84 -11.80
CA TYR A 50 4.14 2.70 -10.88
C TYR A 50 5.38 2.65 -9.97
N LYS A 51 5.83 3.76 -9.40
CA LYS A 51 6.94 3.74 -8.44
C LYS A 51 6.44 3.59 -6.99
N CYS A 52 7.02 2.68 -6.22
CA CYS A 52 6.71 2.54 -4.80
C CYS A 52 7.25 3.75 -4.01
N PRO A 53 6.43 4.44 -3.22
CA PRO A 53 6.89 5.61 -2.45
C PRO A 53 7.77 5.24 -1.25
N ASN A 54 7.73 3.99 -0.77
CA ASN A 54 8.56 3.56 0.35
C ASN A 54 9.97 3.13 -0.08
N CYS A 55 10.08 2.24 -1.09
CA CYS A 55 11.37 1.69 -1.52
C CYS A 55 11.88 2.23 -2.86
N GLY A 56 11.10 3.06 -3.55
CA GLY A 56 11.47 3.68 -4.83
C GLY A 56 11.49 2.76 -6.05
N ARG A 57 11.13 1.48 -5.92
CA ARG A 57 11.11 0.53 -7.05
C ARG A 57 9.87 0.69 -7.92
N ARG A 58 10.03 0.52 -9.23
CA ARG A 58 8.92 0.51 -10.19
C ARG A 58 8.28 -0.87 -10.32
N PHE A 59 6.95 -0.95 -10.25
CA PHE A 59 6.22 -2.12 -10.72
C PHE A 59 6.28 -2.06 -12.25
N LYS A 60 7.07 -2.95 -12.87
CA LYS A 60 7.01 -3.09 -14.33
C LYS A 60 5.59 -3.51 -14.70
N SER A 61 4.86 -2.64 -15.39
CA SER A 61 3.73 -3.06 -16.22
C SER A 61 4.32 -3.93 -17.33
N ALA A 62 4.16 -5.25 -17.20
CA ALA A 62 4.35 -6.19 -18.30
C ALA A 62 3.18 -6.06 -19.26
#